data_AF-A0AAX1QLR6-F1
#
_entry.id   AF-A0AAX1QLR6-F1
#
_cell.length_a   1.000
_cell.length_b   1.000
_cell.length_c   1.000
_cell.angle_alpha   90.00
_cell.angle_beta   90.00
_cell.angle_gamma   90.00
#
_symmetry.space_group_name_H-M   'P 1'
#
loop_
_entity.id
_entity.type
_entity.pdbx_description
1 polymer ?
#
loop_
_entity_poly.entity_id
_entity_poly.type
_entity_poly.pdbx_seq_one_letter_code
_entity_poly.pdbx_strand_id
1 'polypeptide(L)'
;MYGELDEEVKNPQYYRIAFESNAIAFFRCLHSLVESVPYILNIIFQIENDKESRKVDWRLIKNFCDNNNIYETRELIEEMQKSPSYKDLSLLVNISKHRRLLRVDSGLFSDSPSAQFLEKDFEEFQSYNIQDLMERFYYDLHPYVLRVINSCGTNS
;
A
#
# COMPACT_ATOMS: atom_id res chain seq x y z
N MET A 1 36.71 14.64 -21.35
CA MET A 1 35.95 15.77 -20.78
C MET A 1 34.95 15.15 -19.83
N TYR A 2 35.34 15.02 -18.55
CA TYR A 2 34.43 14.50 -17.52
C TYR A 2 33.36 15.57 -17.33
N GLY A 3 32.11 15.25 -17.67
CA GLY A 3 30.99 16.14 -17.43
C GLY A 3 30.98 16.55 -15.97
N GLU A 4 30.80 17.85 -15.73
CA GLU A 4 30.55 18.40 -14.40
C GLU A 4 29.47 17.53 -13.75
N LEU A 5 29.85 16.78 -12.71
CA LEU A 5 28.89 16.10 -11.85
C LEU A 5 28.03 17.20 -11.25
N ASP A 6 26.81 17.29 -11.79
CA ASP A 6 25.77 18.29 -11.48
C ASP A 6 25.84 18.68 -10.00
N GLU A 7 25.97 19.97 -9.70
CA GLU A 7 26.00 20.46 -8.30
C GLU A 7 24.73 20.06 -7.52
N GLU A 8 23.63 19.75 -8.22
CA GLU A 8 22.42 19.13 -7.68
C GLU A 8 22.68 17.80 -6.94
N VAL A 9 23.60 16.98 -7.47
CA VAL A 9 24.02 15.68 -6.92
C VAL A 9 24.79 15.85 -5.60
N LYS A 10 25.19 17.07 -5.23
CA LYS A 10 25.81 17.34 -3.92
C LYS A 10 24.83 17.84 -2.87
N ASN A 11 23.57 18.12 -3.24
CA ASN A 11 22.57 18.60 -2.29
C ASN A 11 21.90 17.41 -1.57
N PRO A 12 22.13 17.21 -0.26
CA PRO A 12 21.50 16.13 0.51
C PRO A 12 19.96 16.19 0.47
N GLN A 13 19.39 17.36 0.17
CA GLN A 13 17.95 17.59 0.10
C GLN A 13 17.33 17.05 -1.19
N TYR A 14 18.05 17.08 -2.32
CA TYR A 14 17.58 16.50 -3.59
C TYR A 14 17.37 14.99 -3.44
N TYR A 15 18.34 14.30 -2.84
CA TYR A 15 18.24 12.87 -2.54
C TYR A 15 17.09 12.54 -1.61
N ARG A 16 16.77 13.42 -0.66
CA ARG A 16 15.66 13.21 0.28
C ARG A 16 14.31 13.34 -0.39
N ILE A 17 14.13 14.32 -1.28
CA ILE A 17 12.90 14.46 -2.08
C ILE A 17 12.71 13.25 -3.00
N ALA A 18 13.77 12.81 -3.67
CA ALA A 18 13.74 11.61 -4.51
C ALA A 18 13.41 10.35 -3.69
N PHE A 19 14.01 10.21 -2.51
CA PHE A 19 13.73 9.10 -1.59
C PHE A 19 12.26 9.10 -1.14
N GLU A 20 11.75 10.23 -0.63
CA GLU A 20 10.35 10.34 -0.18
C GLU A 20 9.36 10.08 -1.32
N SER A 21 9.66 10.57 -2.53
CA SER A 21 8.84 10.32 -3.73
C SER A 21 8.81 8.83 -4.09
N ASN A 22 9.95 8.14 -4.03
CA ASN A 22 10.02 6.70 -4.25
C ASN A 22 9.28 5.91 -3.17
N ALA A 23 9.34 6.35 -1.91
CA ALA A 23 8.58 5.73 -0.83
C ALA A 23 7.06 5.86 -1.05
N ILE A 24 6.57 7.04 -1.44
CA ILE A 24 5.16 7.22 -1.81
C ILE A 24 4.76 6.31 -2.98
N ALA A 25 5.60 6.26 -4.02
CA ALA A 25 5.35 5.40 -5.17
C ALA A 25 5.23 3.95 -4.71
N PHE A 26 6.16 3.49 -3.86
CA PHE A 26 6.09 2.17 -3.23
C PHE A 26 4.76 1.95 -2.48
N PHE A 27 4.36 2.86 -1.59
CA PHE A 27 3.12 2.71 -0.82
C PHE A 27 1.89 2.64 -1.72
N ARG A 28 1.82 3.50 -2.76
CA ARG A 28 0.73 3.48 -3.74
C ARG A 28 0.72 2.19 -4.55
N CYS A 29 1.87 1.73 -5.02
CA CYS A 29 1.99 0.48 -5.76
C CYS A 29 1.59 -0.73 -4.91
N LEU A 30 2.06 -0.81 -3.67
CA LEU A 30 1.70 -1.90 -2.75
C LEU A 30 0.21 -1.88 -2.44
N HIS A 31 -0.37 -0.72 -2.16
CA HIS A 31 -1.82 -0.61 -1.94
C HIS A 31 -2.60 -1.00 -3.19
N SER A 32 -2.19 -0.55 -4.38
CA SER A 32 -2.81 -0.95 -5.63
C SER A 32 -2.70 -2.45 -5.89
N LEU A 33 -1.60 -3.09 -5.52
CA LEU A 33 -1.45 -4.55 -5.59
C LEU A 33 -2.48 -5.23 -4.69
N VAL A 34 -2.59 -4.83 -3.43
CA VAL A 34 -3.57 -5.39 -2.49
C VAL A 34 -5.00 -5.17 -3.01
N GLU A 35 -5.35 -3.95 -3.42
CA GLU A 35 -6.69 -3.62 -3.93
C GLU A 35 -7.01 -4.23 -5.30
N SER A 36 -6.02 -4.82 -5.99
CA SER A 36 -6.25 -5.57 -7.24
C SER A 36 -6.66 -7.02 -6.99
N VAL A 37 -6.44 -7.56 -5.78
CA VAL A 37 -6.76 -8.95 -5.43
C VAL A 37 -8.23 -9.30 -5.65
N PRO A 38 -9.24 -8.45 -5.34
CA PRO A 38 -10.63 -8.73 -5.70
C PRO A 38 -10.84 -9.07 -7.16
N TYR A 39 -10.10 -8.44 -8.09
CA TYR A 39 -10.18 -8.77 -9.52
C TYR A 39 -9.62 -10.15 -9.84
N ILE A 40 -8.50 -10.53 -9.19
CA ILE A 40 -7.94 -11.88 -9.31
C ILE A 40 -8.97 -12.91 -8.80
N LEU A 41 -9.57 -12.66 -7.65
CA LEU A 41 -10.58 -13.54 -7.06
C LEU A 41 -11.85 -13.62 -7.91
N ASN A 42 -12.29 -12.51 -8.52
CA ASN A 42 -13.40 -12.51 -9.47
C ASN A 42 -13.12 -13.43 -10.67
N ILE A 43 -11.88 -13.45 -11.17
CA ILE A 43 -11.48 -14.33 -12.28
C ILE A 43 -11.48 -15.81 -11.84
N ILE A 44 -10.95 -16.10 -10.64
CA ILE A 44 -10.86 -17.47 -10.11
C ILE A 44 -12.26 -18.04 -9.82
N PHE A 45 -13.09 -17.29 -9.11
CA PHE A 45 -14.41 -17.73 -8.68
C PHE A 45 -15.51 -17.49 -9.72
N GLN A 46 -15.24 -16.73 -10.78
CA GLN A 46 -16.20 -16.37 -11.81
C GLN A 46 -17.47 -15.70 -11.23
N ILE A 47 -17.29 -14.75 -10.31
CA ILE A 47 -18.39 -14.13 -9.55
C ILE A 47 -19.24 -13.24 -10.44
N GLU A 48 -18.61 -12.30 -11.15
CA GLU A 48 -19.24 -11.45 -12.15
C GLU A 48 -18.85 -11.90 -13.55
N ASN A 49 -19.86 -12.03 -14.43
CA ASN A 49 -19.64 -12.38 -15.83
C ASN A 49 -18.81 -11.32 -16.57
N ASP A 50 -18.99 -10.06 -16.20
CA ASP A 50 -18.17 -8.96 -16.69
C ASP A 50 -16.90 -8.84 -15.86
N LYS A 51 -15.77 -9.26 -16.44
CA LYS A 51 -14.46 -9.22 -15.79
C LYS A 51 -13.96 -7.79 -15.55
N GLU A 52 -14.48 -6.81 -16.28
CA GLU A 52 -14.14 -5.38 -16.15
C GLU A 52 -15.15 -4.63 -15.26
N SER A 53 -16.04 -5.36 -14.59
CA SER A 53 -17.06 -4.77 -13.72
C SER A 53 -16.43 -3.91 -12.64
N ARG A 54 -16.84 -2.64 -12.59
CA ARG A 54 -16.44 -1.67 -11.56
C ARG A 54 -16.98 -2.00 -10.17
N LYS A 55 -17.82 -3.04 -10.06
CA LYS A 55 -18.39 -3.50 -8.78
C LYS A 55 -17.48 -4.49 -8.06
N VAL A 56 -16.39 -4.93 -8.70
CA VAL A 56 -15.46 -5.89 -8.12
C VAL A 56 -14.64 -5.20 -7.03
N ASP A 57 -15.01 -5.49 -5.78
CA ASP A 57 -14.37 -5.00 -4.58
C ASP A 57 -14.36 -6.07 -3.48
N TRP A 58 -13.70 -5.79 -2.36
CA TRP A 58 -13.65 -6.71 -1.22
C TRP A 58 -15.03 -7.06 -0.64
N ARG A 59 -16.03 -6.18 -0.75
CA ARG A 59 -17.38 -6.44 -0.24
C ARG A 59 -18.06 -7.51 -1.09
N LEU A 60 -17.95 -7.42 -2.41
CA LEU A 60 -18.48 -8.41 -3.34
C LEU A 60 -17.86 -9.79 -3.08
N ILE A 61 -16.53 -9.85 -2.96
CA ILE A 61 -15.82 -11.11 -2.68
C ILE A 61 -16.28 -11.71 -1.35
N LYS A 62 -16.36 -10.91 -0.28
CA LYS A 62 -16.80 -11.37 1.04
C LYS A 62 -18.23 -11.92 1.00
N ASN A 63 -19.16 -11.20 0.37
CA ASN A 63 -20.54 -11.65 0.21
C ASN A 63 -20.62 -12.97 -0.58
N PHE A 64 -19.82 -13.11 -1.63
CA PHE A 64 -19.74 -14.36 -2.39
C PHE A 64 -19.24 -15.52 -1.52
N CYS A 65 -18.18 -15.30 -0.74
CA CYS A 65 -17.64 -16.31 0.16
C CYS A 65 -18.67 -16.73 1.22
N ASP A 66 -19.39 -15.76 1.81
CA ASP A 66 -20.44 -16.00 2.80
C ASP A 66 -21.59 -16.85 2.23
N ASN A 67 -22.01 -16.57 0.99
CA ASN A 67 -23.09 -17.30 0.31
C ASN A 67 -22.69 -18.70 -0.17
N ASN A 68 -21.39 -18.96 -0.36
CA ASN A 68 -20.87 -20.23 -0.89
C ASN A 68 -20.08 -21.05 0.15
N ASN A 69 -20.15 -20.67 1.44
CA ASN A 69 -19.46 -21.34 2.54
C ASN A 69 -17.93 -21.42 2.38
N ILE A 70 -17.29 -20.41 1.76
CA ILE A 70 -15.84 -20.33 1.56
C ILE A 70 -15.20 -19.57 2.75
N TYR A 71 -15.28 -20.17 3.94
CA TYR A 71 -14.95 -19.48 5.20
C TYR A 71 -13.46 -19.13 5.35
N GLU A 72 -12.55 -20.00 4.91
CA GLU A 72 -11.10 -19.76 5.05
C GLU A 72 -10.67 -18.48 4.30
N THR A 73 -11.05 -18.35 3.03
CA THR A 73 -10.75 -17.15 2.23
C THR A 73 -11.41 -15.92 2.86
N ARG A 74 -12.64 -16.06 3.34
CA ARG A 74 -13.41 -14.99 3.99
C ARG A 74 -12.73 -14.45 5.25
N GLU A 75 -12.19 -15.34 6.09
CA GLU A 75 -11.47 -15.01 7.32
C GLU A 75 -10.14 -14.33 7.02
N LEU A 76 -9.36 -14.85 6.07
CA LEU A 76 -8.07 -14.27 5.67
C LEU A 76 -8.21 -12.82 5.16
N ILE A 77 -9.25 -12.53 4.36
CA ILE A 77 -9.55 -11.16 3.91
C ILE A 77 -9.83 -10.26 5.12
N GLU A 78 -10.60 -10.76 6.09
CA GLU A 78 -10.98 -9.99 7.28
C GLU A 78 -9.81 -9.70 8.21
N GLU A 79 -8.95 -10.70 8.44
CA GLU A 79 -7.71 -10.54 9.21
C GLU A 79 -6.81 -9.50 8.57
N MET A 80 -6.59 -9.59 7.25
CA MET A 80 -5.77 -8.64 6.51
C MET A 80 -6.33 -7.22 6.65
N GLN A 81 -7.64 -7.01 6.42
CA GLN A 81 -8.26 -5.69 6.51
C GLN A 81 -8.28 -5.11 7.94
N LYS A 82 -8.25 -5.97 8.97
CA LYS A 82 -8.16 -5.55 10.38
C LYS A 82 -6.72 -5.25 10.81
N SER A 83 -5.71 -5.73 10.09
CA SER A 83 -4.30 -5.57 10.44
C SER A 83 -3.89 -4.08 10.50
N PRO A 84 -3.02 -3.69 11.45
CA PRO A 84 -2.49 -2.33 11.52
C PRO A 84 -1.83 -1.91 10.20
N SER A 85 -1.05 -2.79 9.59
CA SER A 85 -0.33 -2.50 8.34
C SER A 85 -1.26 -2.17 7.17
N TYR A 86 -2.41 -2.84 7.04
CA TYR A 86 -3.39 -2.51 6.00
C TYR A 86 -4.04 -1.14 6.26
N LYS A 87 -4.43 -0.86 7.51
CA LYS A 87 -5.06 0.40 7.90
C LYS A 87 -4.11 1.59 7.70
N ASP A 88 -2.88 1.46 8.18
CA ASP A 88 -1.84 2.46 8.05
C ASP A 88 -1.52 2.71 6.58
N LEU A 89 -1.32 1.65 5.78
CA LEU A 89 -1.06 1.80 4.33
C LEU A 89 -2.22 2.52 3.61
N SER A 90 -3.46 2.15 3.92
CA SER A 90 -4.67 2.77 3.36
C SER A 90 -4.75 4.25 3.72
N LEU A 91 -4.50 4.57 4.99
CA LEU A 91 -4.47 5.94 5.49
C LEU A 91 -3.37 6.76 4.80
N LEU A 92 -2.15 6.21 4.69
CA LEU A 92 -1.02 6.87 4.03
C LEU A 92 -1.32 7.16 2.57
N VAL A 93 -1.86 6.19 1.83
CA VAL A 93 -2.21 6.37 0.43
C VAL A 93 -3.30 7.43 0.27
N ASN A 94 -4.32 7.44 1.14
CA ASN A 94 -5.37 8.46 1.13
C ASN A 94 -4.81 9.86 1.44
N ILE A 95 -3.96 9.97 2.46
CA ILE A 95 -3.26 11.23 2.77
C ILE A 95 -2.44 11.67 1.56
N SER A 96 -1.65 10.78 0.95
CA SER A 96 -0.83 11.13 -0.23
C SER A 96 -1.65 11.56 -1.44
N LYS A 97 -2.91 11.11 -1.58
CA LYS A 97 -3.82 11.48 -2.67
C LYS A 97 -4.44 12.87 -2.46
N HIS A 98 -4.75 13.22 -1.20
CA HIS A 98 -5.51 14.43 -0.86
C HIS A 98 -4.65 15.56 -0.31
N ARG A 99 -3.62 15.22 0.47
CA ARG A 99 -2.59 16.13 0.95
C ARG A 99 -1.36 15.91 0.10
N ARG A 100 -1.10 16.84 -0.82
CA ARG A 100 0.24 17.01 -1.40
C ARG A 100 1.23 16.98 -0.24
N LEU A 101 2.24 16.11 -0.30
CA LEU A 101 3.24 16.09 0.76
C LEU A 101 3.81 17.49 0.90
N LEU A 102 3.63 18.08 2.07
CA LEU A 102 4.09 19.44 2.33
C LEU A 102 5.56 19.57 1.93
N ARG A 103 6.44 18.59 2.15
CA ARG A 103 7.85 18.74 1.76
C ARG A 103 8.09 18.81 0.24
N VAL A 104 7.29 18.09 -0.55
CA VAL A 104 7.41 18.10 -2.02
C VAL A 104 6.89 19.42 -2.60
N ASP A 105 5.87 20.03 -1.98
CA ASP A 105 5.26 21.29 -2.47
C ASP A 105 5.71 22.56 -1.71
N SER A 106 6.19 22.46 -0.47
CA SER A 106 6.47 23.57 0.47
C SER A 106 7.94 23.74 0.84
N GLY A 107 8.80 22.75 0.55
CA GLY A 107 10.23 22.82 0.86
C GLY A 107 10.55 22.87 2.36
N LEU A 108 9.62 22.48 3.25
CA LEU A 108 9.87 22.46 4.69
C LEU A 108 10.63 21.17 5.10
N PHE A 109 11.90 21.31 5.43
CA PHE A 109 12.80 20.19 5.75
C PHE A 109 12.79 19.80 7.24
N SER A 110 13.16 18.55 7.53
CA SER A 110 13.42 18.06 8.89
C SER A 110 14.91 17.96 9.13
N ASP A 111 15.37 18.36 10.32
CA ASP A 111 16.78 18.25 10.75
C ASP A 111 17.20 16.80 11.07
N SER A 112 16.26 15.84 11.09
CA SER A 112 16.55 14.43 11.37
C SER A 112 17.39 13.81 10.25
N PRO A 113 18.43 12.99 10.56
CA PRO A 113 19.22 12.29 9.56
C PRO A 113 18.43 11.17 8.85
N SER A 114 17.38 10.63 9.48
CA SER A 114 16.50 9.62 8.88
C SER A 114 15.30 10.25 8.20
N ALA A 115 14.88 9.73 7.04
CA ALA A 115 13.67 10.18 6.37
C ALA A 115 12.42 9.82 7.18
N GLN A 116 11.65 10.83 7.55
CA GLN A 116 10.47 10.69 8.42
C GLN A 116 9.32 11.55 7.92
N PHE A 117 8.09 11.07 8.05
CA PHE A 117 6.91 11.91 7.84
C PHE A 117 6.80 13.03 8.90
N LEU A 118 6.05 14.09 8.59
CA LEU A 118 5.73 15.11 9.59
C LEU A 118 4.62 14.58 10.49
N GLU A 119 4.85 14.53 11.79
CA GLU A 119 3.90 13.98 12.78
C GLU A 119 2.49 14.57 12.66
N LYS A 120 2.38 15.89 12.42
CA LYS A 120 1.11 16.60 12.19
C LYS A 120 0.25 16.06 11.04
N ASP A 121 0.84 15.33 10.10
CA ASP A 121 0.13 14.74 8.98
C ASP A 121 -0.40 13.33 9.30
N PHE A 122 0.06 12.72 10.41
CA PHE A 122 -0.13 11.30 10.70
C PHE A 122 -0.30 11.00 12.21
N GLU A 123 -1.09 11.79 12.94
CA GLU A 123 -1.25 11.71 14.43
C GLU A 123 -1.56 10.31 15.00
N GLU A 124 -2.00 9.36 14.16
CA GLU A 124 -2.36 7.98 14.53
C GLU A 124 -1.31 6.91 14.18
N PHE A 125 -0.14 7.29 13.63
CA PHE A 125 0.88 6.32 13.19
C PHE A 125 1.79 5.82 14.31
N GLN A 126 2.08 4.51 14.31
CA GLN A 126 3.00 3.88 15.26
C GLN A 126 4.48 4.21 14.99
N SER A 127 4.83 4.55 13.75
CA SER A 127 6.18 4.99 13.36
C SER A 127 6.08 6.01 12.25
N TYR A 128 6.96 7.00 12.30
CA TYR A 128 7.11 8.01 11.26
C TYR A 128 8.33 7.75 10.37
N ASN A 129 9.14 6.72 10.69
CA ASN A 129 10.30 6.32 9.90
C ASN A 129 9.85 5.61 8.61
N ILE A 130 10.23 6.16 7.47
CA ILE A 130 9.78 5.68 6.17
C ILE A 130 10.29 4.27 5.86
N GLN A 131 11.55 3.96 6.20
CA GLN A 131 12.13 2.64 5.93
C GLN A 131 11.39 1.56 6.73
N ASP A 132 11.21 1.77 8.03
CA ASP A 132 10.51 0.83 8.92
C ASP A 132 9.08 0.58 8.43
N LEU A 133 8.39 1.63 7.97
CA LEU A 133 7.06 1.52 7.39
C LEU A 133 7.05 0.70 6.10
N MET A 134 7.98 0.96 5.18
CA MET A 134 8.07 0.22 3.91
C MET A 134 8.31 -1.27 4.15
N GLU A 135 9.29 -1.60 5.01
CA GLU A 135 9.62 -2.98 5.36
C GLU A 135 8.44 -3.67 6.04
N ARG A 136 7.86 -3.06 7.08
CA ARG A 136 6.70 -3.61 7.79
C ARG A 136 5.52 -3.88 6.86
N PHE A 137 5.14 -2.90 6.04
CA PHE A 137 4.01 -3.08 5.12
C PHE A 137 4.26 -4.18 4.10
N TYR A 138 5.48 -4.28 3.57
CA TYR A 138 5.83 -5.35 2.63
C TYR A 138 5.75 -6.71 3.31
N TYR A 139 6.44 -6.90 4.43
CA TYR A 139 6.54 -8.19 5.10
C TYR A 139 5.23 -8.65 5.71
N ASP A 140 4.36 -7.73 6.13
CA ASP A 140 3.05 -8.10 6.65
C ASP A 140 2.08 -8.39 5.50
N LEU A 141 1.90 -7.47 4.56
CA LEU A 141 0.79 -7.55 3.61
C LEU A 141 1.05 -8.49 2.43
N HIS A 142 2.29 -8.57 1.94
CA HIS A 142 2.59 -9.41 0.78
C HIS A 142 2.30 -10.90 1.04
N PRO A 143 2.73 -11.50 2.18
CA PRO A 143 2.35 -12.88 2.51
C PRO A 143 0.84 -13.06 2.70
N TYR A 144 0.14 -12.09 3.30
CA TYR A 144 -1.31 -12.16 3.46
C TYR A 144 -2.04 -12.22 2.12
N VAL A 145 -1.65 -11.36 1.16
CA VAL A 145 -2.20 -11.37 -0.20
C VAL A 145 -2.01 -12.73 -0.87
N LEU A 146 -0.80 -13.30 -0.79
CA LEU A 146 -0.53 -14.62 -1.37
C LEU A 146 -1.37 -15.71 -0.71
N ARG A 147 -1.54 -15.67 0.61
CA ARG A 147 -2.40 -16.62 1.34
C ARG A 147 -3.85 -16.54 0.88
N VAL A 148 -4.41 -15.33 0.75
CA VAL A 148 -5.78 -15.10 0.26
C VAL A 148 -5.98 -15.66 -1.14
N ILE A 149 -5.02 -15.46 -2.06
CA ILE A 149 -5.12 -15.99 -3.43
C ILE A 149 -5.02 -17.52 -3.41
N ASN A 150 -4.10 -18.08 -2.62
CA ASN A 150 -3.84 -19.51 -2.60
C ASN A 150 -4.93 -20.33 -1.89
N SER A 151 -5.64 -19.75 -0.92
CA SER A 151 -6.78 -20.41 -0.26
C SER A 151 -7.94 -20.69 -1.21
N CYS A 152 -7.92 -20.09 -2.41
CA CYS A 152 -8.92 -20.35 -3.45
C CYS A 152 -8.57 -21.56 -4.34
N GLY A 153 -7.29 -21.96 -4.40
CA GLY A 153 -6.78 -22.99 -5.32
C GLY A 153 -6.86 -24.43 -4.79
N THR A 154 -7.30 -24.65 -3.56
CA THR A 154 -7.27 -25.97 -2.90
C THR A 154 -8.59 -26.75 -2.97
N ASN A 155 -9.64 -26.17 -3.56
CA ASN A 155 -10.96 -26.81 -3.71
C ASN A 155 -11.27 -27.21 -5.18
N SER A 156 -10.25 -27.45 -6.00
CA SER A 156 -10.40 -27.92 -7.40
C SER A 156 -10.41 -29.44 -7.48
#